data_AF-A0A5R9F582-F1
#
_entry.id   AF-A0A5R9F582-F1
#
_cell.length_a   1.000
_cell.length_b   1.000
_cell.length_c   1.000
_cell.angle_alpha   90.00
_cell.angle_beta   90.00
_cell.angle_gamma   90.00
#
_symmetry.space_group_name_H-M   'P 1'
#
loop_
_entity.id
_entity.type
_entity.pdbx_description
1 polymer ?
#
loop_
_entity_poly.entity_id
_entity_poly.type
_entity_poly.pdbx_seq_one_letter_code
_entity_poly.pdbx_strand_id
1 'polypeptide(L)'
;MKLLGAVFAFFVTDFFFHVIDAFAFGLKAETQMERIGAVVFGICVLLILMVLFKRIFSASFFHGFTVATGLFLSFDIVVFHWVFQLHRITNGPEANWLEPVLVVAGAVLVWQGVKKEKTTNRKASGDEKLSEPVKGSF
;
A
#
# COMPACT_ATOMS: atom_id res chain seq x y z
N MET A 1 -6.86 4.86 23.35
CA MET A 1 -6.38 5.73 22.26
C MET A 1 -6.31 5.03 20.90
N LYS A 2 -5.80 3.80 20.79
CA LYS A 2 -5.75 3.05 19.51
C LYS A 2 -7.14 2.76 18.90
N LEU A 3 -8.12 2.40 19.74
CA LEU A 3 -9.50 2.15 19.31
C LEU A 3 -10.18 3.42 18.77
N LEU A 4 -9.94 4.55 19.42
CA LEU A 4 -10.42 5.87 18.99
C LEU A 4 -9.85 6.27 17.63
N GLY A 5 -8.56 5.98 17.39
CA GLY A 5 -7.94 6.17 16.07
C GLY A 5 -8.53 5.26 14.99
N ALA A 6 -8.84 4.01 15.31
CA ALA A 6 -9.48 3.08 14.37
C ALA A 6 -10.92 3.50 14.03
N VAL A 7 -11.68 3.93 15.04
CA VAL A 7 -13.05 4.46 14.86
C VAL A 7 -13.02 5.76 14.05
N PHE A 8 -12.09 6.67 14.37
CA PHE A 8 -11.91 7.90 13.59
C PHE A 8 -11.50 7.60 12.14
N ALA A 9 -10.57 6.68 11.92
CA ALA A 9 -10.19 6.25 10.57
C ALA A 9 -11.38 5.63 9.82
N PHE A 10 -12.18 4.79 10.48
CA PHE A 10 -13.40 4.23 9.90
C PHE A 10 -14.36 5.33 9.45
N PHE A 11 -14.69 6.29 10.31
CA PHE A 11 -15.60 7.38 9.97
C PHE A 11 -15.03 8.33 8.92
N VAL A 12 -13.72 8.60 8.95
CA VAL A 12 -13.07 9.42 7.92
C VAL A 12 -13.13 8.69 6.58
N THR A 13 -12.76 7.41 6.53
CA THR A 13 -12.82 6.60 5.31
C THR A 13 -14.26 6.49 4.79
N ASP A 14 -15.23 6.20 5.66
CA ASP A 14 -16.66 6.13 5.34
C ASP A 14 -17.21 7.47 4.83
N PHE A 15 -16.84 8.58 5.47
CA PHE A 15 -17.18 9.92 5.02
C PHE A 15 -16.54 10.23 3.67
N PHE A 16 -15.28 9.87 3.44
CA PHE A 16 -14.66 9.99 2.13
C PHE A 16 -15.41 9.14 1.09
N PHE A 17 -15.79 7.90 1.40
CA PHE A 17 -16.55 7.06 0.46
C PHE A 17 -17.96 7.58 0.16
N HIS A 18 -18.65 8.22 1.11
CA HIS A 18 -20.00 8.77 0.92
C HIS A 18 -20.00 10.21 0.37
N VAL A 19 -18.97 11.00 0.63
CA VAL A 19 -18.72 12.27 -0.08
C VAL A 19 -18.30 11.98 -1.53
N ILE A 20 -17.74 10.80 -1.77
CA ILE A 20 -17.55 10.20 -3.07
C ILE A 20 -18.85 9.48 -3.49
N ASP A 21 -19.96 10.22 -3.59
CA ASP A 21 -20.70 10.14 -4.85
C ASP A 21 -19.72 10.63 -5.91
N ALA A 22 -18.79 9.74 -6.30
CA ALA A 22 -17.75 10.04 -7.26
C ALA A 22 -18.48 10.37 -8.55
N PHE A 23 -18.67 11.67 -8.79
CA PHE A 23 -18.29 12.18 -10.08
C PHE A 23 -16.80 11.82 -10.24
N ALA A 24 -16.53 10.60 -10.70
CA ALA A 24 -15.61 10.46 -11.80
C ALA A 24 -16.21 11.40 -12.85
N PHE A 25 -15.78 12.67 -12.83
CA PHE A 25 -16.02 13.63 -13.89
C PHE A 25 -15.91 12.80 -15.16
N GLY A 26 -16.97 12.69 -15.96
CA GLY A 26 -17.12 11.68 -17.03
C GLY A 26 -16.05 11.73 -18.13
N LEU A 27 -14.91 12.35 -17.87
CA LEU A 27 -13.59 12.23 -18.47
C LEU A 27 -13.15 10.77 -18.45
N LYS A 28 -13.77 9.99 -19.31
CA LYS A 28 -13.20 8.73 -19.76
C LYS A 28 -11.93 9.10 -20.51
N ALA A 29 -10.79 8.55 -20.08
CA ALA A 29 -9.55 8.69 -20.82
C ALA A 29 -9.68 7.94 -22.15
N GLU A 30 -9.92 8.70 -23.23
CA GLU A 30 -10.20 8.16 -24.56
C GLU A 30 -8.91 7.87 -25.30
N THR A 31 -7.89 8.71 -25.11
CA THR A 31 -6.59 8.52 -25.72
C THR A 31 -5.68 7.63 -24.86
N GLN A 32 -4.75 6.93 -25.51
CA GLN A 32 -3.72 6.15 -24.80
C GLN A 32 -2.89 7.03 -23.87
N MET A 33 -2.59 8.27 -24.28
CA MET A 33 -1.85 9.24 -23.48
C MET A 33 -2.61 9.67 -22.23
N GLU A 34 -3.92 9.89 -22.31
CA GLU A 34 -4.75 10.18 -21.14
C GLU A 34 -4.77 9.00 -20.16
N ARG A 35 -4.86 7.77 -20.64
CA ARG A 35 -4.87 6.57 -19.78
C ARG A 35 -3.55 6.38 -19.06
N ILE A 36 -2.43 6.48 -19.78
CA ILE A 36 -1.09 6.44 -19.19
C ILE A 36 -0.92 7.60 -18.20
N GLY A 37 -1.34 8.80 -18.59
CA GLY A 37 -1.28 9.99 -17.74
C GLY A 37 -2.04 9.81 -16.43
N ALA A 38 -3.24 9.24 -16.47
CA ALA A 38 -4.05 8.93 -15.29
C ALA A 38 -3.34 7.93 -14.37
N VAL A 39 -2.78 6.85 -14.92
CA VAL A 39 -2.02 5.85 -14.14
C VAL A 39 -0.79 6.49 -13.50
N VAL A 40 0.00 7.25 -14.25
CA VAL A 40 1.20 7.94 -13.74
C VAL A 40 0.82 8.94 -12.65
N PHE A 41 -0.27 9.69 -12.84
CA PHE A 41 -0.78 10.62 -11.83
C PHE A 41 -1.15 9.89 -10.54
N GLY A 42 -1.89 8.78 -10.63
CA GLY A 42 -2.22 7.94 -9.47
C GLY A 42 -0.99 7.42 -8.74
N ILE A 43 0.03 6.96 -9.47
CA ILE A 43 1.31 6.52 -8.90
C ILE A 43 2.02 7.68 -8.17
N CYS A 44 2.06 8.87 -8.76
CA CYS A 44 2.66 10.05 -8.12
C CYS A 44 1.96 10.41 -6.81
N VAL A 45 0.62 10.41 -6.80
CA VAL A 45 -0.18 10.66 -5.58
C VAL A 45 0.11 9.60 -4.52
N LEU A 46 0.14 8.32 -4.91
CA LEU A 46 0.48 7.22 -4.01
C LEU A 46 1.88 7.40 -3.40
N LEU A 47 2.89 7.75 -4.20
CA LEU A 47 4.24 7.99 -3.72
C LEU A 47 4.31 9.16 -2.72
N ILE A 48 3.59 10.25 -2.99
CA ILE A 48 3.48 11.40 -2.06
C ILE A 48 2.87 10.93 -0.73
N LEU A 49 1.78 10.16 -0.77
CA LEU A 49 1.14 9.61 0.42
C LEU A 49 2.07 8.65 1.18
N MET A 50 2.82 7.80 0.48
CA MET A 50 3.81 6.93 1.10
C MET A 50 4.88 7.75 1.84
N VAL A 51 5.40 8.81 1.24
CA VAL A 51 6.38 9.70 1.88
C VAL A 51 5.78 10.38 3.10
N LEU A 52 4.54 10.86 3.00
CA LEU A 52 3.81 11.50 4.10
C LEU A 52 3.60 10.51 5.26
N PHE A 53 3.12 9.31 4.97
CA PHE A 53 2.83 8.30 6.00
C PHE A 53 4.09 7.77 6.68
N LYS A 54 5.20 7.67 5.93
CA LYS A 54 6.51 7.37 6.53
C LYS A 54 6.93 8.40 7.58
N ARG A 55 6.52 9.66 7.43
CA ARG A 55 6.87 10.75 8.36
C ARG A 55 5.91 10.85 9.54
N ILE A 56 4.62 10.58 9.33
CA ILE A 56 3.58 10.80 10.34
C ILE A 56 3.35 9.56 11.22
N PHE A 57 3.44 8.36 10.65
CA PHE A 57 3.08 7.13 11.35
C PHE A 57 4.29 6.31 11.80
N SER A 58 4.03 5.32 12.66
CA SER A 58 5.07 4.42 13.18
C SER A 58 5.66 3.54 12.07
N ALA A 59 6.89 3.05 12.30
CA ALA A 59 7.58 2.17 11.35
C ALA A 59 6.77 0.91 11.01
N SER A 60 6.18 0.23 12.01
CA SER A 60 5.33 -0.93 11.76
C SER A 60 4.09 -0.59 10.93
N PHE A 61 3.43 0.55 11.20
CA PHE A 61 2.31 0.98 10.36
C PHE A 61 2.75 1.19 8.92
N PHE A 62 3.86 1.90 8.71
CA PHE A 62 4.38 2.17 7.38
C PHE A 62 4.80 0.90 6.64
N HIS A 63 5.41 -0.08 7.32
CA HIS A 63 5.72 -1.38 6.73
C HIS A 63 4.46 -2.15 6.35
N GLY A 64 3.46 -2.19 7.24
CA GLY A 64 2.16 -2.79 6.94
C GLY A 64 1.47 -2.14 5.73
N PHE A 65 1.46 -0.81 5.69
CA PHE A 65 0.96 -0.04 4.55
C PHE A 65 1.73 -0.37 3.26
N THR A 66 3.06 -0.45 3.33
CA THR A 66 3.90 -0.82 2.17
C THR A 66 3.56 -2.22 1.64
N VAL A 67 3.35 -3.20 2.54
CA VAL A 67 2.94 -4.55 2.15
C VAL A 67 1.55 -4.54 1.51
N ALA A 68 0.59 -3.83 2.12
CA ALA A 68 -0.77 -3.72 1.58
C ALA A 68 -0.77 -3.10 0.17
N THR A 69 -0.08 -1.98 -0.03
CA THR A 69 0.11 -1.36 -1.35
C THR A 69 0.74 -2.33 -2.34
N GLY A 70 1.76 -3.09 -1.91
CA GLY A 70 2.38 -4.10 -2.75
C GLY A 70 1.43 -5.22 -3.17
N LEU A 71 0.56 -5.69 -2.28
CA LEU A 71 -0.46 -6.69 -2.59
C LEU A 71 -1.51 -6.15 -3.58
N PHE A 72 -1.95 -4.91 -3.41
CA PHE A 72 -2.84 -4.24 -4.38
C PHE A 72 -2.20 -4.05 -5.75
N LEU A 73 -0.88 -3.83 -5.83
CA LEU A 73 -0.21 -3.72 -7.14
C LEU A 73 0.16 -5.08 -7.75
N SER A 74 0.06 -6.18 -7.02
CA SER A 74 0.51 -7.49 -7.49
C SER A 74 -0.59 -8.54 -7.49
N PHE A 75 -1.01 -8.97 -6.30
CA PHE A 75 -2.05 -9.99 -6.15
C PHE A 75 -3.36 -9.57 -6.82
N ASP A 76 -3.78 -8.31 -6.64
CA ASP A 76 -5.01 -7.82 -7.26
C ASP A 76 -4.95 -7.91 -8.79
N ILE A 77 -3.85 -7.46 -9.39
CA ILE A 77 -3.63 -7.55 -10.84
C ILE A 77 -3.65 -9.02 -11.30
N VAL A 78 -2.83 -9.87 -10.69
CA VAL A 78 -2.74 -11.27 -11.12
C VAL A 78 -4.08 -11.98 -10.97
N VAL A 79 -4.76 -11.82 -9.84
CA VAL A 79 -5.97 -12.59 -9.55
C VAL A 79 -7.19 -11.95 -10.18
N PHE A 80 -7.43 -10.67 -9.96
CA PHE A 80 -8.66 -10.01 -10.40
C PHE A 80 -8.56 -9.46 -11.82
N HIS A 81 -7.37 -9.08 -12.33
CA HIS A 81 -7.24 -8.58 -13.70
C HIS A 81 -6.92 -9.70 -14.68
N TRP A 82 -6.04 -10.63 -14.33
CA TRP A 82 -5.60 -11.66 -15.26
C TRP A 82 -6.40 -12.96 -15.17
N VAL A 83 -6.63 -13.49 -13.95
CA VAL A 83 -7.37 -14.76 -13.79
C VAL A 83 -8.87 -14.54 -13.93
N PHE A 84 -9.44 -13.63 -13.13
CA PHE A 84 -10.89 -13.41 -13.12
C PHE A 84 -11.37 -12.35 -14.12
N GLN A 85 -10.47 -11.56 -14.71
CA GLN A 85 -10.81 -10.53 -15.71
C GLN A 85 -11.93 -9.56 -15.24
N LEU A 86 -11.98 -9.26 -13.93
CA LEU A 86 -13.04 -8.45 -13.33
C LEU A 86 -12.91 -6.97 -13.69
N HIS A 87 -11.69 -6.47 -13.76
CA HIS A 87 -11.38 -5.12 -14.21
C HIS A 87 -9.97 -5.06 -14.78
N ARG A 88 -9.68 -4.02 -15.56
CA ARG A 88 -8.35 -3.71 -16.09
C ARG A 88 -7.88 -2.38 -15.51
N ILE A 89 -6.58 -2.20 -15.33
CA ILE A 89 -6.01 -0.90 -14.92
C ILE A 89 -6.28 0.15 -16.00
N THR A 90 -6.15 -0.22 -17.26
CA THR A 90 -6.56 0.60 -18.40
C THR A 90 -7.26 -0.25 -19.46
N ASN A 91 -8.13 0.35 -20.25
CA ASN A 91 -8.88 -0.35 -21.30
C ASN A 91 -8.10 -0.50 -22.62
N GLY A 92 -6.83 -0.07 -22.67
CA GLY A 92 -6.03 -0.05 -23.89
C GLY A 92 -4.91 -1.10 -23.92
N PRO A 93 -4.23 -1.25 -25.07
CA PRO A 93 -3.13 -2.22 -25.23
C PRO A 93 -1.96 -1.96 -24.27
N GLU A 94 -1.84 -0.74 -23.75
CA GLU A 94 -0.81 -0.39 -22.77
C GLU A 94 -0.89 -1.19 -21.46
N ALA A 95 -2.08 -1.70 -21.11
CA ALA A 95 -2.27 -2.57 -19.96
C ALA A 95 -1.38 -3.82 -20.02
N ASN A 96 -1.11 -4.36 -21.22
CA ASN A 96 -0.34 -5.59 -21.40
C ASN A 96 1.12 -5.48 -20.93
N TRP A 97 1.68 -4.27 -20.86
CA TRP A 97 3.02 -4.04 -20.33
C TRP A 97 3.01 -3.30 -18.99
N LEU A 98 2.01 -2.43 -18.74
CA LEU A 98 1.87 -1.74 -17.46
C LEU A 98 1.57 -2.72 -16.33
N GLU A 99 0.62 -3.64 -16.52
CA GLU A 99 0.19 -4.56 -15.48
C GLU A 99 1.36 -5.46 -15.00
N PRO A 100 2.16 -6.11 -15.86
CA PRO A 100 3.32 -6.89 -15.41
C PRO A 100 4.36 -6.06 -14.65
N VAL A 101 4.62 -4.82 -15.09
CA VAL A 101 5.56 -3.92 -14.41
C VAL A 101 5.07 -3.60 -13.00
N LEU A 102 3.77 -3.30 -12.86
CA LEU A 102 3.14 -3.04 -11.56
C LEU A 102 3.14 -4.27 -10.67
N VAL A 103 2.94 -5.47 -11.22
CA VAL A 103 3.03 -6.74 -10.47
C VAL A 103 4.42 -6.93 -9.87
N VAL A 104 5.47 -6.74 -10.67
CA VAL A 104 6.85 -6.87 -10.19
C VAL A 104 7.15 -5.81 -9.13
N ALA A 105 6.76 -4.55 -9.36
CA ALA A 105 6.92 -3.48 -8.38
C ALA A 105 6.19 -3.80 -7.07
N GLY A 106 4.95 -4.29 -7.15
CA GLY A 106 4.14 -4.70 -6.00
C GLY A 106 4.80 -5.82 -5.21
N ALA A 107 5.32 -6.85 -5.89
CA ALA A 107 6.05 -7.96 -5.25
C ALA A 107 7.30 -7.46 -4.51
N VAL A 108 8.04 -6.51 -5.08
CA VAL A 108 9.20 -5.87 -4.43
C VAL A 108 8.77 -5.11 -3.16
N LEU A 109 7.66 -4.36 -3.21
CA LEU A 109 7.15 -3.65 -2.04
C LEU A 109 6.73 -4.61 -0.91
N VAL A 110 6.03 -5.70 -1.24
CA VAL A 110 5.68 -6.76 -0.27
C VAL A 110 6.94 -7.30 0.39
N TRP A 111 7.91 -7.70 -0.42
CA TRP A 111 9.18 -8.23 0.07
C TRP A 111 9.89 -7.25 1.01
N GLN A 112 10.00 -5.98 0.61
CA GLN A 112 10.67 -4.95 1.40
C GLN A 112 9.95 -4.66 2.71
N GLY A 113 8.61 -4.54 2.70
CA GLY A 113 7.82 -4.31 3.90
C GLY A 113 7.98 -5.44 4.91
N VAL A 114 7.85 -6.69 4.46
CA VAL A 114 8.04 -7.89 5.32
C VAL A 114 9.47 -7.99 5.85
N LYS A 115 10.48 -7.76 5.00
CA LYS A 115 11.90 -7.86 5.39
C LYS A 115 12.24 -6.82 6.47
N LYS A 116 11.77 -5.59 6.31
CA LYS A 116 12.02 -4.51 7.27
C LYS A 116 11.32 -4.76 8.60
N GLU A 117 10.08 -5.24 8.58
CA GLU A 117 9.36 -5.57 9.81
C GLU A 117 10.05 -6.68 10.62
N LYS A 118 10.51 -7.73 9.93
CA LYS A 118 11.29 -8.81 10.58
C LYS A 118 12.57 -8.31 11.24
N THR A 119 13.24 -7.33 10.62
CA THR A 119 14.48 -6.75 11.15
C THR A 119 14.20 -5.89 12.39
N THR A 120 13.14 -5.07 12.34
CA THR A 120 12.72 -4.23 13.47
C THR A 120 12.36 -5.07 14.70
N ASN A 121 11.58 -6.14 14.53
CA ASN A 121 11.21 -7.03 15.64
C ASN A 121 12.41 -7.76 16.23
N ARG A 122 13.36 -8.23 15.40
CA ARG A 122 14.59 -8.85 15.91
C ARG A 122 15.42 -7.90 16.77
N LYS A 123 15.50 -6.63 16.39
CA LYS A 123 16.23 -5.62 17.17
C LYS A 123 15.54 -5.37 18.52
N ALA A 124 14.21 -5.21 18.51
CA ALA A 124 13.43 -5.03 19.74
C ALA A 124 13.59 -6.20 20.72
N SER A 125 13.49 -7.45 20.25
CA SER A 125 13.66 -8.65 21.10
C SER A 125 15.11 -8.87 21.55
N GLY A 126 16.09 -8.36 20.81
CA GLY A 126 17.51 -8.42 21.19
C GLY A 126 17.85 -7.44 22.32
N ASP A 127 17.29 -6.22 22.25
CA ASP A 127 17.47 -5.19 23.29
C ASP A 127 16.75 -5.58 24.60
N GLU A 128 15.61 -6.28 24.53
CA GLU A 128 14.89 -6.79 25.71
C GLU A 128 15.69 -7.86 26.47
N LYS A 129 16.42 -8.75 25.77
CA LYS A 129 17.27 -9.75 26.42
C LYS A 129 18.50 -9.17 27.12
N LEU A 130 18.94 -7.97 26.76
CA LEU A 130 20.08 -7.29 27.36
C LEU A 130 19.69 -6.42 28.56
N SER A 131 18.39 -6.14 28.76
CA SER A 131 17.87 -5.34 29.87
C SER A 131 17.30 -6.19 31.02
N GLU A 132 17.18 -7.52 30.86
CA GLU A 132 16.87 -8.39 31.99
C GLU A 132 18.03 -8.37 33.00
N PRO A 133 17.80 -7.95 34.26
CA PRO A 133 18.82 -8.03 35.28
C PRO A 133 19.20 -9.50 35.43
N VAL A 134 20.49 -9.81 35.29
CA VAL A 134 21.05 -11.12 35.63
C VAL A 134 20.62 -11.40 37.06
N LYS A 135 19.64 -12.29 37.24
CA LYS A 135 19.26 -12.79 38.55
C LYS A 135 20.46 -13.58 39.06
N GLY A 136 21.35 -12.88 39.75
CA GLY A 136 22.50 -13.46 40.42
C GLY A 136 21.99 -14.52 41.41
N SER A 137 22.38 -15.75 41.16
CA SER A 137 22.41 -16.80 42.16
C SER A 137 23.48 -16.42 43.19
N PHE A 138 23.03 -16.03 44.39
CA PHE A 138 23.85 -16.06 45.60
C PHE A 138 23.95 -17.50 46.12
#